data_AF-A0A847YH47-F1
#
_entry.id   AF-A0A847YH47-F1
#
_cell.length_a   1.000
_cell.length_b   1.000
_cell.length_c   1.000
_cell.angle_alpha   90.00
_cell.angle_beta   90.00
_cell.angle_gamma   90.00
#
_symmetry.space_group_name_H-M   'P 1'
#
loop_
_entity.id
_entity.type
_entity.pdbx_description
1 polymer ?
#
loop_
_entity_poly.entity_id
_entity_poly.type
_entity_poly.pdbx_seq_one_letter_code
_entity_poly.pdbx_strand_id
1 'polypeptide(L)'
;MTPAGGWLPVGGLGGRFQGKEDRAVAQDHAEGNESQSDERQPSFEEALQDLERIVRRLESGELGLEESLAEYEKGVRLIRICHRLLADAEQRIQIVTGSDANGQPVLQSYREEDASLEEKRESRSKRRDAQAWTDSRNHEEPGPV
;
A
#
# COMPACT_ATOMS: atom_id res chain seq x y z
N MET A 1 -13.96 41.40 -77.21
CA MET A 1 -13.30 42.34 -76.27
C MET A 1 -11.98 41.72 -75.81
N THR A 2 -10.84 42.35 -76.09
CA THR A 2 -9.54 42.16 -75.41
C THR A 2 -9.48 43.10 -74.17
N PRO A 3 -8.42 43.19 -73.32
CA PRO A 3 -7.10 42.53 -73.36
C PRO A 3 -6.48 42.09 -71.99
N ALA A 4 -5.33 41.40 -72.10
CA ALA A 4 -4.04 41.57 -71.41
C ALA A 4 -3.90 41.70 -69.86
N GLY A 5 -2.89 40.98 -69.36
CA GLY A 5 -2.15 41.26 -68.10
C GLY A 5 -2.08 40.01 -67.20
N GLY A 6 -1.05 39.16 -67.19
CA GLY A 6 0.35 39.40 -67.50
C GLY A 6 1.11 39.84 -66.25
N TRP A 7 1.32 38.93 -65.28
CA TRP A 7 2.29 39.13 -64.19
C TRP A 7 3.02 37.81 -63.89
N LEU A 8 4.16 37.65 -64.56
CA LEU A 8 5.25 36.77 -64.12
C LEU A 8 6.01 37.49 -63.02
N PRO A 9 6.29 36.88 -61.86
CA PRO A 9 7.44 37.27 -61.05
C PRO A 9 8.69 36.52 -61.54
N VAL A 10 9.64 37.32 -62.00
CA VAL A 10 11.02 36.94 -62.31
C VAL A 10 11.84 36.78 -61.02
N GLY A 11 12.58 35.68 -60.92
CA GLY A 11 13.91 35.60 -60.31
C GLY A 11 14.06 35.89 -58.80
N GLY A 12 14.13 34.82 -58.01
CA GLY A 12 14.78 34.80 -56.69
C GLY A 12 15.84 33.71 -56.65
N LEU A 13 17.10 34.13 -56.81
CA LEU A 13 18.31 33.31 -56.77
C LEU A 13 18.60 32.85 -55.34
N GLY A 14 19.03 31.59 -55.19
CA GLY A 14 19.99 31.20 -54.14
C GLY A 14 19.40 30.54 -52.89
N GLY A 15 19.91 29.35 -52.55
CA GLY A 15 19.74 28.77 -51.22
C GLY A 15 19.61 27.25 -51.18
N ARG A 16 20.55 26.52 -51.75
CA ARG A 16 20.77 25.11 -51.39
C ARG A 16 21.28 25.11 -49.93
N PHE A 17 20.43 24.77 -48.97
CA PHE A 17 20.87 24.45 -47.60
C PHE A 17 20.50 23.01 -47.28
N GLN A 18 21.54 22.25 -46.95
CA GLN A 18 21.54 20.84 -46.63
C GLN A 18 21.66 20.72 -45.10
N GLY A 19 20.76 19.98 -44.46
CA GLY A 19 20.77 19.65 -43.03
C GLY A 19 19.35 19.28 -42.63
N LYS A 20 18.92 18.01 -42.54
CA LYS A 20 19.36 17.01 -41.55
C LYS A 20 19.61 17.66 -40.20
N GLU A 21 18.52 17.99 -39.52
CA GLU A 21 18.51 18.26 -38.09
C GLU A 21 17.44 17.40 -37.46
N ASP A 22 17.83 16.82 -36.34
CA ASP A 22 17.33 15.55 -35.86
C ASP A 22 15.94 15.59 -35.24
N ARG A 23 15.24 14.50 -35.47
CA ARG A 23 14.17 14.00 -34.61
C ARG A 23 14.65 13.92 -33.16
N ALA A 24 14.14 14.82 -32.31
CA ALA A 24 14.12 14.74 -30.85
C ALA A 24 13.33 15.96 -30.33
N VAL A 25 12.53 15.95 -29.29
CA VAL A 25 12.03 14.96 -28.33
C VAL A 25 10.76 15.61 -27.78
N ALA A 26 9.73 14.80 -27.53
CA ALA A 26 8.53 15.19 -26.81
C ALA A 26 8.90 15.90 -25.50
N GLN A 27 8.36 17.10 -25.27
CA GLN A 27 8.24 17.64 -23.93
C GLN A 27 6.82 17.37 -23.46
N ASP A 28 6.65 16.12 -23.02
CA ASP A 28 5.65 15.76 -22.03
C ASP A 28 6.38 15.79 -20.68
N HIS A 29 6.27 16.92 -19.98
CA HIS A 29 6.61 17.02 -18.57
C HIS A 29 5.40 17.60 -17.88
N ALA A 30 4.51 16.67 -17.56
CA ALA A 30 3.55 16.81 -16.49
C ALA A 30 4.28 17.02 -15.14
N GLU A 31 3.49 17.57 -14.22
CA GLU A 31 3.61 17.51 -12.76
C GLU A 31 4.40 18.62 -12.06
N GLY A 32 3.59 19.56 -11.56
CA GLY A 32 3.92 20.49 -10.50
C GLY A 32 2.64 21.18 -10.05
N ASN A 33 1.66 20.41 -9.53
CA ASN A 33 0.54 21.00 -8.78
C ASN A 33 1.08 21.50 -7.43
N GLU A 34 1.83 22.58 -7.47
CA GLU A 34 2.28 23.30 -6.30
C GLU A 34 1.22 24.35 -5.94
N SER A 35 0.79 24.34 -4.68
CA SER A 35 -0.10 25.32 -4.04
C SER A 35 -1.59 24.98 -3.97
N GLN A 36 -1.91 23.88 -3.29
CA GLN A 36 -3.02 23.90 -2.35
C GLN A 36 -2.48 23.55 -0.97
N SER A 37 -1.96 24.56 -0.27
CA SER A 37 -1.94 24.55 1.20
C SER A 37 -3.39 24.71 1.68
N ASP A 38 -4.22 23.72 1.38
CA ASP A 38 -5.53 23.58 1.99
C ASP A 38 -5.30 23.33 3.48
N GLU A 39 -6.14 23.94 4.32
CA GLU A 39 -6.25 23.70 5.77
C GLU A 39 -6.67 22.25 6.11
N ARG A 40 -6.39 21.31 5.21
CA ARG A 40 -6.65 19.90 5.35
C ARG A 40 -5.67 19.33 6.36
N GLN A 41 -6.21 18.58 7.31
CA GLN A 41 -5.36 17.88 8.26
C GLN A 41 -4.44 16.90 7.53
N PRO A 42 -3.15 16.83 7.90
CA PRO A 42 -2.22 15.92 7.26
C PRO A 42 -2.67 14.48 7.48
N SER A 43 -2.38 13.63 6.49
CA SER A 43 -2.48 12.18 6.65
C SER A 43 -1.48 11.66 7.69
N PHE A 44 -1.64 10.40 8.10
CA PHE A 44 -0.77 9.80 9.10
C PHE A 44 0.67 9.72 8.59
N GLU A 45 0.84 9.31 7.34
CA GLU A 45 2.12 9.17 6.67
C GLU A 45 2.84 10.52 6.53
N GLU A 46 2.11 11.57 6.15
CA GLU A 46 2.66 12.94 6.07
C GLU A 46 3.09 13.46 7.45
N ALA A 47 2.22 13.31 8.46
CA ALA A 47 2.53 13.76 9.81
C ALA A 47 3.73 13.01 10.41
N LEU A 48 3.86 11.72 10.13
CA LEU A 48 4.99 10.90 10.54
C LEU A 48 6.28 11.33 9.83
N GLN A 49 6.23 11.54 8.51
CA GLN A 49 7.39 11.96 7.73
C GLN A 49 7.90 13.34 8.17
N ASP A 50 6.99 14.26 8.48
CA ASP A 50 7.31 15.57 9.03
C ASP A 50 7.95 15.45 10.42
N LEU A 51 7.43 14.56 11.27
CA LEU A 51 8.00 14.31 12.60
C LEU A 51 9.43 13.75 12.50
N GLU A 52 9.68 12.79 11.61
CA GLU A 52 11.03 12.27 11.35
C GLU A 52 11.99 13.36 10.87
N ARG A 53 11.51 14.30 10.05
CA ARG A 53 12.32 15.44 9.60
C ARG A 53 12.69 16.36 10.77
N ILE A 54 11.73 16.65 11.66
CA ILE A 54 11.96 17.44 12.87
C ILE A 54 12.99 16.75 13.77
N VAL A 55 12.82 15.46 14.04
CA VAL A 55 13.74 14.68 14.87
C VAL A 55 15.15 14.74 14.30
N ARG A 56 15.33 14.49 13.00
CA ARG A 56 16.64 14.60 12.34
C ARG A 56 17.28 15.98 12.49
N ARG A 57 16.49 17.06 12.41
CA ARG A 57 17.00 18.43 12.59
C ARG A 57 17.37 18.74 14.04
N LEU A 58 16.63 18.20 15.01
CA LEU A 58 16.97 18.34 16.43
C LEU A 58 18.23 17.54 16.77
N GLU A 59 18.39 16.35 16.19
CA GLU A 59 19.54 15.46 16.40
C GLU A 59 20.82 15.95 15.71
N SER A 60 20.73 16.79 14.67
CA SER A 60 21.92 17.34 14.00
C SER A 60 22.70 18.30 14.92
N GLY A 61 22.04 18.92 15.90
CA GLY A 61 22.66 19.86 16.83
C GLY A 61 23.07 21.20 16.21
N GLU A 62 22.66 21.47 14.97
CA GLU A 62 23.00 22.71 14.24
C GLU A 62 22.05 23.87 14.54
N LEU A 63 20.93 23.60 15.23
CA LEU A 63 19.88 24.58 15.52
C LEU A 63 20.23 25.44 16.74
N GLY A 64 19.88 26.73 16.68
CA GLY A 64 19.88 27.59 17.86
C GLY A 64 18.84 27.15 18.90
N LEU A 65 18.91 27.69 20.12
CA LEU A 65 17.96 27.36 21.20
C LEU A 65 16.50 27.66 20.81
N GLU A 66 16.24 28.85 20.28
CA GLU A 66 14.89 29.28 19.89
C GLU A 66 14.33 28.40 18.76
N GLU A 67 15.15 28.08 17.76
CA GLU A 67 14.78 27.19 16.67
C GLU A 67 14.51 25.76 17.16
N SER A 68 15.36 25.25 18.05
CA SER A 68 15.18 23.93 18.67
C SER A 68 13.87 23.85 19.45
N LEU A 69 13.51 24.90 20.18
CA LEU A 69 12.23 24.98 20.88
C LEU A 69 11.05 25.01 19.91
N ALA A 70 11.14 25.81 18.85
CA ALA A 70 10.09 25.88 17.83
C ALA A 70 9.87 24.54 17.11
N GLU A 71 10.96 23.83 16.76
CA GLU A 71 10.92 22.51 16.16
C GLU A 71 10.36 21.46 17.12
N TYR A 72 10.75 21.49 18.40
CA TYR A 72 10.20 20.62 19.43
C TYR A 72 8.68 20.80 19.57
N GLU A 73 8.20 22.04 19.64
CA GLU A 73 6.76 22.32 19.73
C GLU A 73 5.98 21.79 18.51
N LYS A 74 6.55 21.96 17.30
CA LYS A 74 5.98 21.38 16.08
C LYS A 74 5.93 19.86 16.19
N GLY A 75 7.01 19.21 16.64
CA GLY A 75 7.07 17.77 16.86
C GLY A 75 5.98 17.27 17.83
N VAL A 76 5.78 17.97 18.95
CA VAL A 76 4.71 17.65 19.92
C VAL A 76 3.33 17.76 19.28
N ARG A 77 3.09 18.77 18.43
CA ARG A 77 1.83 18.90 17.68
C ARG A 77 1.62 17.74 16.72
N LEU A 78 2.65 17.34 15.97
CA LEU A 78 2.57 16.20 15.04
C LEU A 78 2.29 14.88 15.77
N ILE A 79 2.95 14.62 16.90
CA ILE A 79 2.70 13.43 17.73
C ILE A 79 1.23 13.35 18.14
N ARG A 80 0.64 14.47 18.58
CA ARG A 80 -0.78 14.54 18.93
C ARG A 80 -1.70 14.25 17.73
N ILE A 81 -1.34 14.73 16.55
CA ILE A 81 -2.07 14.45 15.30
C ILE A 81 -2.01 12.96 14.98
N CYS A 82 -0.82 12.35 15.01
CA CYS A 82 -0.65 10.91 14.77
C CYS A 82 -1.50 10.07 15.72
N HIS A 83 -1.49 10.39 17.03
CA HIS A 83 -2.33 9.69 18.00
C HIS A 83 -3.82 9.83 17.71
N ARG A 84 -4.29 11.02 17.32
CA ARG A 84 -5.69 11.22 16.93
C ARG A 84 -6.07 10.37 15.72
N LEU A 85 -5.24 10.36 14.67
CA LEU A 85 -5.49 9.59 13.46
C LEU A 85 -5.55 8.08 13.75
N LEU A 86 -4.67 7.59 14.62
CA LEU A 86 -4.69 6.19 15.07
C LEU A 86 -5.95 5.87 15.88
N ALA A 87 -6.36 6.74 16.79
CA ALA A 87 -7.59 6.56 17.57
C ALA A 87 -8.84 6.55 16.68
N ASP A 88 -8.90 7.44 15.69
CA ASP A 88 -9.99 7.49 14.72
C ASP A 88 -10.03 6.20 13.87
N ALA A 89 -8.87 5.68 13.47
CA ALA A 89 -8.77 4.42 12.75
C ALA A 89 -9.23 3.23 13.61
N GLU A 90 -8.81 3.18 14.88
CA GLU A 90 -9.23 2.15 15.84
C GLU A 90 -10.75 2.16 16.04
N GLN A 91 -11.34 3.34 16.25
CA GLN A 91 -12.79 3.48 16.40
C GLN A 91 -13.54 2.99 15.16
N ARG A 92 -13.03 3.28 13.95
CA ARG A 92 -13.62 2.78 12.69
C ARG A 92 -13.55 1.26 12.61
N ILE A 93 -12.45 0.65 13.04
CA ILE A 93 -12.31 -0.81 13.08
C ILE A 93 -13.33 -1.41 14.05
N GLN A 94 -13.47 -0.84 15.25
CA GLN A 94 -14.42 -1.28 16.27
C GLN A 94 -15.87 -1.26 15.76
N ILE A 95 -16.28 -0.20 15.04
CA ILE A 95 -17.62 -0.11 14.44
C ILE A 95 -17.85 -1.24 13.43
N VAL A 96 -16.84 -1.62 12.64
CA VAL A 96 -16.96 -2.65 11.60
C VAL A 96 -16.95 -4.07 12.18
N THR A 97 -16.13 -4.34 13.20
CA THR A 97 -16.01 -5.67 13.81
C THR A 97 -17.10 -5.98 14.84
N GLY A 98 -17.82 -4.96 15.30
CA GLY A 98 -18.74 -5.07 16.44
C GLY A 98 -17.97 -5.13 17.76
N SER A 99 -18.63 -4.73 18.84
CA SER A 99 -18.07 -4.75 20.19
C SER A 99 -18.57 -5.98 20.95
N ASP A 100 -17.69 -6.61 21.73
CA ASP A 100 -18.09 -7.65 22.67
C ASP A 100 -18.82 -7.07 23.90
N ALA A 101 -19.25 -7.93 24.83
CA ALA A 101 -19.93 -7.51 26.06
C ALA A 101 -19.09 -6.58 26.97
N ASN A 102 -17.78 -6.47 26.72
CA ASN A 102 -16.83 -5.64 27.46
C ASN A 102 -16.41 -4.38 26.68
N GLY A 103 -17.02 -4.12 25.51
CA GLY A 103 -16.71 -2.97 24.66
C GLY A 103 -15.43 -3.10 23.85
N GLN A 104 -14.82 -4.28 23.79
CA GLN A 104 -13.61 -4.53 22.99
C GLN A 104 -13.99 -4.90 21.55
N PRO A 105 -13.19 -4.50 20.53
CA PRO A 105 -13.41 -4.94 19.16
C PRO A 105 -13.35 -6.46 19.07
N VAL A 106 -14.35 -7.08 18.45
CA VAL A 106 -14.33 -8.52 18.15
C VAL A 106 -13.33 -8.76 17.03
N LEU A 107 -12.06 -8.93 17.39
CA LEU A 107 -11.03 -9.39 16.47
C LEU A 107 -11.30 -10.87 16.20
N GLN A 108 -11.89 -11.19 15.04
CA GLN A 108 -11.86 -12.57 14.57
C GLN A 108 -10.39 -12.96 14.47
N SER A 109 -9.94 -13.88 15.32
CA SER A 109 -8.64 -14.52 15.13
C SER A 109 -8.66 -15.06 13.71
N TYR A 110 -7.75 -14.57 12.86
CA TYR A 110 -7.60 -15.10 11.51
C TYR A 110 -7.37 -16.61 11.66
N ARG A 111 -8.42 -17.38 11.38
CA ARG A 111 -8.41 -18.82 11.59
C ARG A 111 -7.60 -19.36 10.43
N GLU A 112 -6.32 -19.63 10.68
CA GLU A 112 -5.57 -20.57 9.87
C GLU A 112 -6.28 -21.91 10.03
N GLU A 113 -7.25 -22.19 9.15
CA GLU A 113 -7.88 -23.50 9.01
C GLU A 113 -6.91 -24.49 8.38
N ASP A 114 -5.69 -24.57 8.88
CA ASP A 114 -4.83 -25.72 8.71
C ASP A 114 -5.17 -26.68 9.84
N ALA A 115 -6.30 -27.37 9.65
CA ALA A 115 -6.58 -28.61 10.35
C ALA A 115 -5.31 -29.47 10.30
N SER A 116 -4.61 -29.57 11.43
CA SER A 116 -3.33 -30.27 11.53
C SER A 116 -3.50 -31.66 10.91
N LEU A 117 -2.56 -32.03 10.03
CA LEU A 117 -2.58 -33.31 9.32
C LEU A 117 -2.64 -34.52 10.28
N GLU A 118 -2.36 -34.30 11.56
CA GLU A 118 -2.36 -35.30 12.64
C GLU A 118 -3.77 -35.84 12.95
N GLU A 119 -4.81 -35.00 12.90
CA GLU A 119 -6.19 -35.45 13.19
C GLU A 119 -6.74 -36.37 12.09
N LYS A 120 -6.36 -36.11 10.83
CA LYS A 120 -6.64 -37.00 9.69
C LYS A 120 -5.84 -38.31 9.76
N ARG A 121 -4.62 -38.28 10.30
CA ARG A 121 -3.77 -39.49 10.46
C ARG A 121 -4.31 -40.40 11.56
N GLU A 122 -4.72 -39.85 12.69
CA GLU A 122 -5.35 -40.62 13.77
C GLU A 122 -6.67 -41.27 13.33
N SER A 123 -7.50 -40.53 12.59
CA SER A 123 -8.78 -41.03 12.06
C SER A 123 -8.59 -42.17 11.06
N ARG A 124 -7.48 -42.19 10.30
CA ARG A 124 -7.12 -43.29 9.41
C ARG A 124 -6.49 -44.47 10.15
N SER A 125 -5.71 -44.22 11.20
CA SER A 125 -5.10 -45.28 12.02
C SER A 125 -6.16 -46.10 12.76
N LYS A 126 -7.09 -45.42 13.45
CA LYS A 126 -8.17 -46.06 14.22
C LYS A 126 -9.08 -46.93 13.34
N ARG A 127 -9.29 -46.54 12.07
CA ARG A 127 -10.02 -47.37 11.07
C ARG A 127 -9.25 -48.63 10.66
N ARG A 128 -7.93 -48.54 10.53
CA ARG A 128 -7.07 -49.71 10.21
C ARG A 128 -7.06 -50.72 11.35
N ASP A 129 -6.96 -50.26 12.58
CA ASP A 129 -6.89 -51.12 13.76
C ASP A 129 -8.23 -51.79 14.07
N ALA A 130 -9.35 -51.08 13.86
CA ALA A 130 -10.70 -51.67 13.96
C ALA A 130 -10.94 -52.77 12.92
N GLN A 131 -10.47 -52.60 11.68
CA GLN A 131 -10.59 -53.58 10.59
C GLN A 131 -9.73 -54.84 10.86
N ALA A 132 -8.54 -54.67 11.46
CA ALA A 132 -7.65 -55.78 11.82
C ALA A 132 -8.22 -56.66 12.95
N TRP A 133 -8.96 -56.07 13.90
CA TRP A 133 -9.63 -56.82 14.97
C TRP A 133 -10.82 -57.63 14.48
N THR A 134 -11.57 -57.14 13.47
CA THR A 134 -12.70 -57.90 12.89
C THR A 134 -12.26 -59.10 12.05
N ASP A 135 -11.07 -59.06 11.46
CA ASP A 135 -10.54 -60.12 10.60
C ASP A 135 -10.01 -61.32 11.41
N SER A 136 -9.44 -61.07 12.59
CA SER A 136 -8.85 -62.11 13.45
C SER A 136 -9.88 -62.96 14.22
N ARG A 137 -11.17 -62.63 14.20
CA ARG A 137 -12.23 -63.37 14.92
C ARG A 137 -12.93 -64.44 14.07
N ASN A 138 -12.66 -64.50 12.76
CA ASN A 138 -13.32 -65.43 11.83
C ASN A 138 -12.46 -66.67 11.47
N HIS A 139 -11.44 -66.99 12.27
CA HIS A 139 -10.60 -68.18 12.10
C HIS A 139 -10.68 -69.09 13.33
N GLU A 140 -11.84 -69.70 13.54
CA GLU A 140 -11.98 -70.90 14.37
C GLU A 140 -12.70 -71.95 13.52
N GLU A 141 -11.96 -73.02 13.17
CA GLU A 141 -12.37 -74.06 12.22
C GLU A 141 -13.53 -74.95 12.72
N PRO A 142 -14.33 -75.53 11.80
CA PRO A 142 -15.41 -76.44 12.17
C PRO A 142 -14.87 -77.84 12.54
N GLY A 143 -14.97 -78.22 13.82
CA GLY A 143 -14.72 -79.58 14.30
C GLY A 143 -15.91 -80.54 14.06
N PRO A 144 -15.68 -81.85 13.83
CA PRO A 144 -16.61 -82.72 13.09
C PRO A 144 -17.76 -83.32 13.92
N VAL A 145 -18.69 -83.88 13.14
CA VAL A 145 -20.04 -84.44 13.40
C VAL A 145 -20.27 -85.27 14.67
#